data_AF-A0A2S5CN07-F1
#
_entry.id   AF-A0A2S5CN07-F1
#
_cell.length_a   1.000
_cell.length_b   1.000
_cell.length_c   1.000
_cell.angle_alpha   90.00
_cell.angle_beta   90.00
_cell.angle_gamma   90.00
#
_symmetry.space_group_name_H-M   'P 1'
#
loop_
_entity.id
_entity.type
_entity.pdbx_description
1 polymer ?
#
loop_
_entity_poly.entity_id
_entity_poly.type
_entity_poly.pdbx_seq_one_letter_code
_entity_poly.pdbx_strand_id
1 'polypeptide(L)'
;MQNKVVLDSCVFNKLFLEEDDKEQAVQLITEISKRNYQVIVPSLFLYEVLTIASVSNFPTQQAYELIGLYQKANLKLVDLDLPCILKAH
;
A
#
# COMPACT_ATOMS: atom_id res chain seq x y z
N MET A 1 16.20 -14.32 -7.01
CA MET A 1 15.56 -13.70 -5.83
C MET A 1 14.57 -12.66 -6.33
N GLN A 2 13.34 -12.65 -5.83
CA GLN A 2 12.39 -11.59 -6.16
C GLN A 2 12.76 -10.34 -5.34
N ASN A 3 12.91 -9.19 -6.00
CA ASN A 3 13.17 -7.95 -5.30
C ASN A 3 11.94 -7.54 -4.48
N LYS A 4 12.16 -6.98 -3.29
CA LYS A 4 11.11 -6.62 -2.34
C LYS A 4 11.19 -5.14 -2.01
N VAL A 5 10.04 -4.52 -1.84
CA VAL A 5 9.91 -3.15 -1.32
C VAL A 5 8.86 -3.14 -0.23
N VAL A 6 9.05 -2.28 0.77
CA VAL A 6 8.01 -1.96 1.75
C VAL A 6 7.36 -0.66 1.32
N LEU A 7 6.03 -0.62 1.30
CA LEU A 7 5.26 0.56 0.92
C LEU A 7 4.51 1.10 2.13
N ASP A 8 4.61 2.40 2.37
CA ASP A 8 3.80 3.07 3.39
C ASP A 8 2.38 3.33 2.87
N SER A 9 1.38 3.34 3.77
CA SER A 9 -0.01 3.60 3.40
C SER A 9 -0.20 4.99 2.78
N CYS A 10 0.59 6.00 3.18
CA CYS A 10 0.52 7.35 2.62
C CYS A 10 0.81 7.38 1.11
N VAL A 11 1.74 6.54 0.63
CA VAL A 11 2.04 6.44 -0.80
C VAL A 11 0.88 5.80 -1.56
N PHE A 12 0.21 4.82 -0.95
CA PHE A 12 -0.95 4.17 -1.56
C PHE A 12 -2.18 5.07 -1.56
N ASN A 13 -2.39 5.86 -0.50
CA ASN A 13 -3.54 6.76 -0.37
C ASN A 13 -3.61 7.77 -1.53
N LYS A 14 -2.45 8.23 -2.01
CA LYS A 14 -2.33 9.12 -3.18
C LYS A 14 -2.95 8.58 -4.45
N LEU A 15 -3.19 7.27 -4.56
CA LEU A 15 -3.90 6.70 -5.71
C LEU A 15 -5.34 7.21 -5.85
N PHE A 16 -5.96 7.59 -4.73
CA PHE A 16 -7.36 8.04 -4.70
C PHE A 16 -7.55 9.42 -4.05
N LEU A 17 -6.50 10.00 -3.47
CA LEU A 17 -6.48 11.40 -3.06
C LEU A 17 -6.09 12.30 -4.25
N GLU A 18 -6.62 13.52 -4.29
CA GLU A 18 -6.19 14.55 -5.24
C GLU A 18 -5.11 15.41 -4.57
N GLU A 19 -3.88 14.91 -4.56
CA GLU A 19 -2.68 15.57 -4.02
C GLU A 19 -1.66 15.84 -5.14
N ASP A 20 -0.83 16.87 -4.99
CA ASP A 20 0.15 17.31 -6.00
C ASP A 20 1.12 16.21 -6.45
N ASP A 21 1.38 15.22 -5.57
CA ASP A 21 2.32 14.14 -5.82
C ASP A 21 1.70 12.79 -6.22
N LYS A 22 0.41 12.81 -6.60
CA LYS A 22 -0.32 11.66 -7.13
C LYS A 22 0.35 11.02 -8.34
N GLU A 23 0.82 11.83 -9.29
CA GLU A 23 1.47 11.30 -10.50
C GLU A 23 2.73 10.51 -10.17
N GLN A 24 3.52 10.97 -9.20
CA GLN A 24 4.73 10.34 -8.73
C GLN A 24 4.41 9.02 -8.02
N ALA A 25 3.34 8.97 -7.21
CA ALA A 25 2.87 7.73 -6.60
C ALA A 25 2.44 6.70 -7.65
N VAL A 26 1.68 7.13 -8.67
CA VAL A 26 1.27 6.27 -9.79
C VAL A 26 2.48 5.75 -10.57
N GLN A 27 3.47 6.61 -10.86
CA GLN A 27 4.69 6.21 -11.56
C GLN A 27 5.51 5.20 -10.74
N LEU A 28 5.68 5.44 -9.43
CA LEU A 28 6.38 4.51 -8.54
C LEU A 28 5.73 3.13 -8.55
N ILE A 29 4.41 3.08 -8.35
CA ILE A 29 3.67 1.81 -8.30
C ILE A 29 3.70 1.10 -9.65
N THR A 30 3.62 1.85 -10.74
CA THR A 30 3.77 1.33 -12.11
C THR A 30 5.14 0.69 -12.32
N GLU A 31 6.22 1.34 -11.89
CA GLU A 31 7.59 0.80 -12.03
C GLU A 31 7.84 -0.41 -11.13
N ILE A 32 7.32 -0.41 -9.91
CA ILE A 32 7.33 -1.57 -9.00
C ILE A 32 6.68 -2.78 -9.69
N SER A 33 5.51 -2.56 -10.29
CA SER A 33 4.77 -3.61 -11.02
C SER A 33 5.52 -4.09 -12.25
N LYS A 34 5.97 -3.19 -13.14
CA LYS A 34 6.74 -3.53 -14.36
C LYS A 34 7.99 -4.35 -14.06
N ARG A 35 8.66 -4.04 -12.95
CA ARG A 35 9.90 -4.72 -12.54
C ARG A 35 9.64 -5.95 -11.66
N ASN A 36 8.38 -6.35 -11.48
CA ASN A 36 7.95 -7.52 -10.72
C ASN A 36 8.45 -7.54 -9.25
N TYR A 37 8.54 -6.37 -8.63
CA TYR A 37 8.85 -6.29 -7.20
C TYR A 37 7.67 -6.80 -6.39
N GLN A 38 7.95 -7.56 -5.33
CA GLN A 38 6.96 -7.89 -4.32
C GLN A 38 6.82 -6.71 -3.37
N VAL A 39 5.59 -6.19 -3.24
CA VAL A 39 5.25 -5.15 -2.28
C VAL A 39 4.89 -5.83 -0.97
N ILE A 40 5.52 -5.42 0.12
CA ILE A 40 5.25 -5.92 1.47
C ILE A 40 4.67 -4.77 2.27
N VAL A 41 3.54 -5.02 2.93
CA VAL A 41 2.89 -4.04 3.81
C VAL A 41 2.43 -4.75 5.09
N PRO A 42 2.50 -4.09 6.26
CA PRO A 42 1.96 -4.66 7.49
C PRO A 42 0.43 -4.80 7.39
N SER A 43 -0.19 -5.75 8.08
CA SER A 43 -1.66 -5.88 8.11
C SER A 43 -2.37 -4.59 8.59
N LEU A 44 -1.68 -3.75 9.38
CA LEU A 44 -2.15 -2.42 9.80
C LEU A 44 -2.44 -1.49 8.61
N PHE A 45 -1.71 -1.64 7.50
CA PHE A 45 -1.89 -0.88 6.27
C PHE A 45 -3.33 -0.85 5.78
N LEU A 46 -4.04 -1.99 5.90
CA LEU A 46 -5.44 -2.09 5.50
C LEU A 46 -6.30 -1.08 6.27
N TYR A 47 -6.13 -1.02 7.59
CA TYR A 47 -6.91 -0.11 8.43
C TYR A 47 -6.56 1.35 8.13
N GLU A 48 -5.26 1.66 7.96
CA GLU A 48 -4.81 3.02 7.63
C GLU A 48 -5.43 3.52 6.32
N VAL A 49 -5.38 2.71 5.25
CA VAL A 49 -5.94 3.08 3.95
C VAL A 49 -7.45 3.27 4.02
N LEU A 50 -8.17 2.36 4.70
CA LEU A 50 -9.63 2.46 4.82
C LEU A 50 -10.06 3.66 5.69
N THR A 51 -9.30 3.98 6.74
CA THR A 51 -9.53 5.17 7.55
C THR A 51 -9.34 6.43 6.71
N ILE A 52 -8.26 6.52 5.93
CA ILE A 52 -8.00 7.67 5.07
C ILE A 52 -9.06 7.81 3.98
N ALA A 53 -9.48 6.72 3.34
CA ALA A 53 -10.58 6.74 2.39
C ALA A 53 -11.86 7.32 3.01
N SER A 54 -12.22 6.85 4.22
CA SER A 54 -13.42 7.30 4.93
C SER A 54 -13.39 8.80 5.26
N VAL A 55 -12.25 9.34 5.73
CA VAL A 55 -12.17 10.77 6.12
C VAL A 55 -12.06 11.70 4.90
N SER A 56 -11.54 11.18 3.79
CA SER A 56 -11.39 11.93 2.53
C SER A 56 -12.60 11.83 1.60
N ASN A 57 -13.73 11.30 2.07
CA ASN A 57 -14.95 11.04 1.28
C ASN A 57 -14.72 10.14 0.06
N PHE A 58 -13.67 9.32 0.06
CA PHE A 58 -13.49 8.28 -0.95
C PHE A 58 -14.23 7.01 -0.50
N PRO A 59 -15.01 6.34 -1.37
CA PRO A 59 -15.80 5.19 -0.94
C PRO A 59 -14.90 4.06 -0.38
N THR A 60 -15.08 3.73 0.91
CA THR A 60 -14.30 2.69 1.59
C THR A 60 -14.32 1.35 0.85
N GLN A 61 -15.46 1.00 0.24
CA GLN A 61 -15.57 -0.20 -0.59
C GLN A 61 -14.64 -0.16 -1.81
N GLN A 62 -14.54 0.98 -2.51
CA GLN A 62 -13.63 1.12 -3.65
C GLN A 62 -12.17 1.04 -3.21
N ALA A 63 -11.83 1.60 -2.05
CA ALA A 63 -10.48 1.47 -1.49
C ALA A 63 -10.14 0.01 -1.17
N TYR A 64 -11.08 -0.73 -0.56
CA TYR A 64 -10.92 -2.15 -0.28
C TYR A 64 -10.76 -2.98 -1.57
N GLU A 65 -11.57 -2.72 -2.59
CA GLU A 65 -11.47 -3.36 -3.90
C GLU A 65 -10.11 -3.09 -4.56
N LEU A 66 -9.61 -1.85 -4.46
CA LEU A 66 -8.28 -1.47 -4.96
C LEU A 66 -7.17 -2.28 -4.27
N ILE A 67 -7.19 -2.36 -2.94
CA ILE A 67 -6.24 -3.20 -2.19
C ILE A 67 -6.29 -4.65 -2.66
N GLY A 68 -7.49 -5.20 -2.85
CA GLY A 68 -7.70 -6.56 -3.34
C GLY A 68 -7.11 -6.80 -4.74
N LEU A 69 -7.14 -5.80 -5.63
CA LEU A 69 -6.49 -5.87 -6.94
C LEU A 69 -4.96 -5.95 -6.78
N TYR A 70 -4.37 -5.13 -5.91
CA TYR A 70 -2.93 -5.17 -5.66
C TYR A 70 -2.48 -6.47 -4.98
N GLN A 71 -3.29 -7.03 -4.08
CA GLN A 71 -3.00 -8.34 -3.47
C GLN A 71 -2.95 -9.47 -4.49
N LYS A 72 -3.81 -9.42 -5.52
CA LYS A 72 -3.80 -10.39 -6.63
C LYS A 72 -2.59 -10.21 -7.54
N ALA A 73 -2.02 -9.00 -7.61
CA ALA A 73 -0.88 -8.69 -8.46
C ALA A 73 0.46 -9.03 -7.78
N ASN A 74 0.83 -8.28 -6.74
CA ASN A 74 2.17 -8.37 -6.13
C ASN A 74 2.25 -7.84 -4.69
N LEU A 75 1.14 -7.42 -4.08
CA LEU A 75 1.10 -6.94 -2.70
C LEU A 75 0.86 -8.08 -1.71
N LYS A 76 1.69 -8.13 -0.68
CA LYS A 76 1.61 -9.11 0.41
C LYS A 76 1.43 -8.38 1.73
N LEU A 77 0.30 -8.67 2.38
CA LEU A 77 0.09 -8.32 3.80
C LEU A 77 0.94 -9.26 4.68
N VAL A 78 1.56 -8.69 5.70
CA VAL A 78 2.30 -9.43 6.71
C VAL A 78 1.83 -9.03 8.11
N ASP A 79 1.57 -10.02 8.95
CA ASP A 79 1.35 -9.77 10.36
C ASP A 79 2.69 -9.46 11.03
N LEU A 80 2.68 -8.43 11.87
CA LEU A 80 3.86 -8.03 12.62
C LEU A 80 3.92 -8.85 13.91
N ASP A 81 5.10 -9.38 14.20
CA ASP A 81 5.40 -10.08 15.45
C ASP A 81 6.36 -9.24 16.31
N LEU A 82 6.48 -9.61 17.58
CA LEU A 82 7.41 -8.96 18.51
C LEU A 82 8.86 -8.93 17.98
N PRO A 83 9.41 -10.03 17.40
CA PRO A 83 10.73 -10.00 16.76
C PRO A 83 10.88 -8.94 15.67
N CYS A 84 9.87 -8.71 14.84
CA CYS A 84 9.89 -7.66 13.82
C CYS A 84 9.90 -6.27 14.46
N ILE A 85 9.07 -6.04 15.47
CA ILE A 85 8.97 -4.75 16.19
C ILE A 85 10.31 -4.39 16.85
N LEU A 86 10.97 -5.38 17.48
CA LEU A 86 12.26 -5.16 18.15
C LEU A 86 13.41 -4.77 17.21
N LYS A 87 13.28 -5.02 15.90
CA LYS A 87 14.28 -4.59 14.89
C LYS A 87 14.10 -3.14 14.42
N ALA A 88 12.97 -2.51 14.76
CA ALA A 88 12.68 -1.13 14.38
C ALA A 88 13.28 -0.09 15.36
N HIS A 89 13.85 -0.56 16.46
CA HIS A 89 14.56 0.21 17.49
C HIS A 89 16.06 -0.06 17.42
#